data_AF-D8Q787-F1
#
_entry.id   AF-D8Q787-F1
#
_cell.length_a   1.000
_cell.length_b   1.000
_cell.length_c   1.000
_cell.angle_alpha   90.00
_cell.angle_beta   90.00
_cell.angle_gamma   90.00
#
_symmetry.space_group_name_H-M   'P 1'
#
loop_
_entity.id
_entity.type
_entity.pdbx_description
1 polymer ?
#
loop_
_entity_poly.entity_id
_entity_poly.type
_entity_poly.pdbx_seq_one_letter_code
_entity_poly.pdbx_strand_id
1 'polypeptide(L)'
;MDRHVFDDHTTLVVRCLQGVVASHPSLSLIPSIRTVIDAAHDTDKVTLISGGGAGHEPGFAGFTGRGLLTGAVSGDIFASPSARQVYGAVKASPSTNGTILIITNYTGDNLHFGLACQQARADGISNIAILPVGDDVSVGRTKGALVGRRAMAGTMLVCKILGAASEAKWKFEDVLNLGRAVTSAVASIGCTMGHCHVPGRGDKAPIPDDVVEIGLGLHNEPGVFVVKPQPNSSELIARMLKLLLDKEDMERAFVPFDKEDSIVLLVNNMGGLSTLEMYAVVDETLLQLKAAGIVPARVFCGSFLTTLNAYGFSLSLLNLSHIAKTTAATATASTSASKTTSTSVDELLAFLDAPHGTIAWPSGNVYPAPPHLASRTREEKFIDLAADGKHVNGTSAPQVNGHAAPTLRVDPTALQRIMRAAAQAVLAAEPDLTRWDTIVGDGDCGETCANGAKAVLASLDAGLGADGDLVGVLRALTELIDDTCGGTLGAIFSIFLAALTAEVRKVASEGPQTAVDLPFWGATASAAIETLKQSTAARVGHRTVMDALIPFVDALGTASSFAEVAKACKEGGEGTAKLTAKLGRATYVGDNGNLPPDPGAMSVVVMTAGMAEVI
;
A
#
# COMPACT_ATOMS: atom_id res chain seq x y z
N MET A 1 14.62 -19.05 -13.76
CA MET A 1 15.38 -18.07 -14.58
C MET A 1 15.75 -16.94 -13.65
N ASP A 2 16.97 -16.42 -13.75
CA ASP A 2 17.40 -15.26 -12.99
C ASP A 2 16.47 -14.07 -13.26
N ARG A 3 15.80 -13.56 -12.22
CA ARG A 3 14.85 -12.43 -12.27
C ARG A 3 15.45 -11.18 -11.63
N HIS A 4 16.74 -10.94 -11.87
CA HIS A 4 17.43 -9.74 -11.41
C HIS A 4 17.88 -8.87 -12.59
N VAL A 5 17.92 -7.55 -12.37
CA VAL A 5 18.34 -6.57 -13.38
C VAL A 5 19.84 -6.67 -13.68
N PHE A 6 20.64 -7.13 -12.72
CA PHE A 6 22.09 -7.25 -12.83
C PHE A 6 22.48 -8.72 -12.96
N ASP A 7 23.16 -9.05 -14.05
CA ASP A 7 23.69 -10.37 -14.41
C ASP A 7 24.91 -10.78 -13.56
N ASP A 8 25.78 -9.82 -13.23
CA ASP A 8 26.88 -10.03 -12.27
C ASP A 8 26.48 -9.62 -10.85
N HIS A 9 25.98 -10.59 -10.11
CA HIS A 9 25.54 -10.42 -8.72
C HIS A 9 26.68 -10.11 -7.74
N THR A 10 27.94 -10.39 -8.07
CA THR A 10 29.10 -10.15 -7.18
C THR A 10 29.39 -8.65 -7.02
N THR A 11 28.98 -7.84 -7.99
CA THR A 11 29.17 -6.39 -7.97
C THR A 11 28.01 -5.63 -7.32
N LEU A 12 26.88 -6.31 -7.07
CA LEU A 12 25.61 -5.67 -6.71
C LEU A 12 25.70 -4.83 -5.44
N VAL A 13 26.34 -5.37 -4.39
CA VAL A 13 26.51 -4.65 -3.11
C VAL A 13 27.29 -3.35 -3.31
N VAL A 14 28.44 -3.41 -3.99
CA VAL A 14 29.27 -2.20 -4.20
C VAL A 14 28.54 -1.17 -5.07
N ARG A 15 27.86 -1.62 -6.13
CA ARG A 15 27.05 -0.75 -7.00
C ARG A 15 25.90 -0.09 -6.24
N CYS A 16 25.21 -0.83 -5.36
CA CYS A 16 24.19 -0.30 -4.48
C CYS A 16 24.75 0.83 -3.62
N LEU A 17 25.86 0.60 -2.92
CA LEU A 17 26.49 1.62 -2.07
C LEU A 17 27.00 2.81 -2.87
N GLN A 18 27.51 2.61 -4.08
CA GLN A 18 27.88 3.69 -5.00
C GLN A 18 26.66 4.53 -5.39
N GLY A 19 25.52 3.91 -5.68
CA GLY A 19 24.26 4.61 -5.96
C GLY A 19 23.75 5.41 -4.76
N VAL A 20 23.87 4.85 -3.56
CA VAL A 20 23.53 5.53 -2.29
C VAL A 20 24.33 6.83 -2.13
N VAL A 21 25.66 6.78 -2.25
CA VAL A 21 26.49 8.00 -2.06
C VAL A 21 26.42 8.95 -3.25
N ALA A 22 26.21 8.47 -4.47
CA ALA A 22 26.04 9.32 -5.64
C ALA A 22 24.76 10.16 -5.58
N SER A 23 23.72 9.67 -4.89
CA SER A 23 22.45 10.38 -4.71
C SER A 23 22.42 11.27 -3.46
N HIS A 24 23.40 11.16 -2.55
CA HIS A 24 23.40 11.84 -1.25
C HIS A 24 24.79 12.42 -0.91
N PRO A 25 25.00 13.73 -1.11
CA PRO A 25 26.31 14.36 -0.98
C PRO A 25 26.85 14.40 0.46
N SER A 26 26.02 14.17 1.47
CA SER A 26 26.42 14.04 2.87
C SER A 26 27.10 12.71 3.19
N LEU A 27 27.18 11.77 2.25
CA LEU A 27 27.71 10.43 2.47
C LEU A 27 29.02 10.21 1.71
N SER A 28 29.91 9.42 2.30
CA SER A 28 31.13 8.92 1.67
C SER A 28 31.17 7.41 1.70
N LEU A 29 31.65 6.79 0.61
CA LEU A 29 31.86 5.35 0.51
C LEU A 29 33.35 5.05 0.62
N ILE A 30 33.71 4.02 1.40
CA ILE A 30 35.03 3.41 1.42
C ILE A 30 34.90 2.05 0.72
N PRO A 31 35.15 1.96 -0.61
CA PRO A 31 34.80 0.77 -1.39
C PRO A 31 35.55 -0.49 -0.94
N SER A 32 36.81 -0.33 -0.51
CA SER A 32 37.68 -1.44 -0.08
C SER A 32 37.19 -2.17 1.17
N ILE A 33 36.27 -1.58 1.93
CA ILE A 33 35.62 -2.20 3.10
C ILE A 33 34.09 -2.15 3.03
N ARG A 34 33.50 -1.66 1.93
CA ARG A 34 32.05 -1.54 1.71
C ARG A 34 31.33 -0.82 2.86
N THR A 35 31.92 0.29 3.28
CA THR A 35 31.41 1.11 4.39
C THR A 35 30.95 2.46 3.88
N VAL A 36 29.71 2.82 4.19
CA VAL A 36 29.19 4.18 4.00
C VAL A 36 29.29 4.92 5.33
N ILE A 37 29.80 6.15 5.32
CA ILE A 37 29.93 7.02 6.49
C ILE A 37 29.31 8.39 6.23
N ASP A 38 28.92 9.07 7.31
CA ASP A 38 28.63 10.51 7.27
C ASP A 38 29.91 11.28 6.94
N ALA A 39 29.90 12.00 5.82
CA ALA A 39 31.02 12.81 5.37
C ALA A 39 31.27 14.03 6.27
N ALA A 40 30.25 14.45 7.02
CA ALA A 40 30.29 15.55 7.98
C ALA A 40 30.34 15.04 9.44
N HIS A 41 30.88 13.83 9.66
CA HIS A 41 31.02 13.23 10.98
C HIS A 41 31.67 14.18 12.01
N ASP A 42 31.02 14.33 13.16
CA ASP A 42 31.47 15.14 14.29
C ASP A 42 32.10 14.23 15.36
N THR A 43 33.42 14.38 15.55
CA THR A 43 34.21 13.54 16.47
C THR A 43 33.85 13.72 17.94
N ASP A 44 33.15 14.80 18.31
CA ASP A 44 32.77 15.07 19.70
C ASP A 44 31.51 14.29 20.14
N LYS A 45 30.83 13.64 19.19
CA LYS A 45 29.63 12.84 19.43
C LYS A 45 29.97 11.37 19.61
N VAL A 46 29.05 10.61 20.20
CA VAL A 46 29.18 9.14 20.25
C VAL A 46 29.05 8.61 18.82
N THR A 47 30.08 7.94 18.31
CA THR A 47 30.02 7.29 16.99
C THR A 47 29.08 6.09 17.06
N LEU A 48 28.08 6.05 16.18
CA LEU A 48 27.16 4.92 16.05
C LEU A 48 27.42 4.20 14.74
N ILE A 49 27.92 2.97 14.81
CA ILE A 49 28.15 2.13 13.64
C ILE A 49 27.22 0.94 13.70
N SER A 50 26.54 0.66 12.59
CA SER A 50 25.78 -0.56 12.39
C SER A 50 26.16 -1.22 11.08
N GLY A 51 25.50 -2.32 10.73
CA GLY A 51 25.84 -3.10 9.55
C GLY A 51 25.39 -4.54 9.66
N GLY A 52 25.69 -5.30 8.62
CA GLY A 52 25.27 -6.68 8.47
C GLY A 52 25.44 -7.15 7.03
N GLY A 53 24.84 -8.31 6.71
CA GLY A 53 24.71 -8.74 5.32
C GLY A 53 23.93 -7.74 4.47
N ALA A 54 24.27 -7.65 3.19
CA ALA A 54 23.47 -6.87 2.23
C ALA A 54 22.14 -7.59 1.93
N GLY A 55 21.20 -6.88 1.31
CA GLY A 55 19.87 -7.41 0.97
C GLY A 55 18.76 -7.01 1.94
N HIS A 56 19.04 -6.06 2.84
CA HIS A 56 18.09 -5.48 3.79
C HIS A 56 17.86 -3.98 3.55
N GLU A 57 18.26 -3.48 2.38
CA GLU A 57 18.19 -2.07 2.04
C GLU A 57 16.74 -1.53 2.17
N PRO A 58 16.54 -0.33 2.73
CA PRO A 58 17.55 0.71 2.98
C PRO A 58 18.46 0.46 4.18
N GLY A 59 18.17 -0.54 5.03
CA GLY A 59 19.05 -0.94 6.12
C GLY A 59 20.42 -1.44 5.62
N PHE A 60 21.57 -0.97 6.10
CA PHE A 60 21.77 0.14 7.05
C PHE A 60 22.22 1.44 6.37
N ALA A 61 22.75 1.38 5.14
CA ALA A 61 23.35 2.53 4.47
C ALA A 61 22.38 3.71 4.25
N GLY A 62 21.09 3.43 4.04
CA GLY A 62 20.04 4.45 3.94
C GLY A 62 19.73 5.18 5.26
N PHE A 63 20.22 4.65 6.39
CA PHE A 63 20.10 5.25 7.71
C PHE A 63 21.42 5.82 8.24
N THR A 64 22.45 5.89 7.39
CA THR A 64 23.69 6.62 7.68
C THR A 64 23.51 8.11 7.43
N GLY A 65 24.04 8.93 8.34
CA GLY A 65 23.96 10.38 8.33
C GLY A 65 23.48 10.94 9.67
N ARG A 66 23.61 12.27 9.81
CA ARG A 66 23.16 13.04 10.98
C ARG A 66 21.82 12.56 11.56
N GLY A 67 21.80 12.29 12.87
CA GLY A 67 20.58 11.93 13.62
C GLY A 67 20.28 10.44 13.73
N LEU A 68 20.99 9.55 13.00
CA LEU A 68 20.88 8.10 13.14
C LEU A 68 22.28 7.45 13.24
N LEU A 69 22.82 6.88 12.16
CA LEU A 69 24.10 6.17 12.16
C LEU A 69 25.23 7.06 11.63
N THR A 70 26.38 7.03 12.29
CA THR A 70 27.62 7.62 11.77
C THR A 70 28.17 6.81 10.60
N GLY A 71 28.04 5.49 10.64
CA GLY A 71 28.51 4.59 9.58
C GLY A 71 27.74 3.28 9.49
N ALA A 72 27.68 2.73 8.27
CA ALA A 72 27.07 1.45 7.97
C ALA A 72 28.07 0.56 7.22
N VAL A 73 28.27 -0.65 7.72
CA VAL A 73 29.21 -1.64 7.16
C VAL A 73 28.44 -2.75 6.46
N SER A 74 28.67 -2.95 5.17
CA SER A 74 27.98 -3.98 4.39
C SER A 74 28.87 -5.20 4.14
N GLY A 75 28.36 -6.39 4.45
CA GLY A 75 28.91 -7.66 4.01
C GLY A 75 28.50 -8.04 2.59
N ASP A 76 28.57 -9.33 2.25
CA ASP A 76 27.90 -9.89 1.07
C ASP A 76 26.41 -10.10 1.35
N ILE A 77 25.62 -10.47 0.34
CA ILE A 77 24.18 -10.71 0.49
C ILE A 77 23.92 -11.79 1.55
N PHE A 78 23.22 -11.42 2.62
CA PHE A 78 22.90 -12.25 3.79
C PHE A 78 24.13 -12.85 4.50
N ALA A 79 25.28 -12.19 4.43
CA ALA A 79 26.49 -12.59 5.15
C ALA A 79 27.13 -11.41 5.86
N SER A 80 27.37 -11.54 7.18
CA SER A 80 28.01 -10.51 8.01
C SER A 80 29.26 -9.91 7.36
N PRO A 81 29.53 -8.61 7.51
CA PRO A 81 30.82 -8.03 7.16
C PRO A 81 31.92 -8.65 8.02
N SER A 82 33.13 -8.70 7.48
CA SER A 82 34.30 -9.16 8.22
C SER A 82 34.73 -8.17 9.30
N ALA A 83 35.43 -8.66 10.33
CA ALA A 83 36.01 -7.80 11.38
C ALA A 83 36.92 -6.71 10.81
N ARG A 84 37.65 -6.98 9.71
CA ARG A 84 38.47 -5.98 9.01
C ARG A 84 37.64 -4.79 8.52
N GLN A 85 36.45 -5.05 7.98
CA GLN A 85 35.56 -4.01 7.48
C GLN A 85 34.99 -3.19 8.65
N VAL A 86 34.50 -3.87 9.69
CA VAL A 86 33.95 -3.22 10.88
C VAL A 86 35.00 -2.37 11.59
N TYR A 87 36.20 -2.92 11.83
CA TYR A 87 37.27 -2.16 12.44
C TYR A 87 37.76 -1.01 11.54
N GLY A 88 37.75 -1.21 10.22
CA GLY A 88 37.98 -0.14 9.25
C GLY A 88 36.99 1.02 9.39
N ALA A 89 35.71 0.74 9.62
CA ALA A 89 34.68 1.75 9.88
C ALA A 89 34.92 2.49 11.19
N VAL A 90 35.29 1.79 12.27
CA VAL A 90 35.65 2.41 13.56
C VAL A 90 36.79 3.41 13.38
N LYS A 91 37.83 3.05 12.60
CA LYS A 91 38.95 3.95 12.32
C LYS A 91 38.58 5.12 11.40
N ALA A 92 37.64 4.91 10.48
CA ALA A 92 37.17 5.95 9.57
C ALA A 92 36.22 6.96 10.23
N SER A 93 35.64 6.62 11.38
CA SER A 93 34.71 7.46 12.14
C SER A 93 35.13 7.59 13.61
N PRO A 94 36.33 8.15 13.89
CA PRO A 94 36.85 8.25 15.25
C PRO A 94 35.97 9.13 16.15
N SER A 95 35.92 8.84 17.44
CA SER A 95 35.18 9.65 18.41
C SER A 95 35.98 9.86 19.69
N THR A 96 35.92 11.08 20.23
CA THR A 96 36.44 11.43 21.55
C THR A 96 35.46 11.06 22.67
N ASN A 97 34.21 10.77 22.32
CA ASN A 97 33.11 10.39 23.22
C ASN A 97 32.68 8.92 23.00
N GLY A 98 33.55 8.10 22.42
CA GLY A 98 33.36 6.64 22.29
C GLY A 98 32.50 6.18 21.11
N THR A 99 32.50 4.87 20.90
CA THR A 99 31.87 4.21 19.74
C THR A 99 30.95 3.08 20.18
N ILE A 100 29.71 3.06 19.69
CA ILE A 100 28.77 1.97 19.91
C ILE A 100 28.54 1.24 18.58
N LEU A 101 28.81 -0.06 18.60
CA LEU A 101 28.52 -0.99 17.51
C LEU A 101 27.12 -1.56 17.73
N ILE A 102 26.11 -1.02 17.03
CA ILE A 102 24.73 -1.52 17.08
C ILE A 102 24.63 -2.68 16.11
N ILE A 103 24.39 -3.90 16.61
CA ILE A 103 24.43 -5.11 15.78
C ILE A 103 23.10 -5.85 15.82
N THR A 104 22.77 -6.50 14.71
CA THR A 104 21.71 -7.50 14.68
C THR A 104 22.18 -8.75 15.43
N ASN A 105 21.31 -9.34 16.25
CA ASN A 105 21.66 -10.53 17.02
C ASN A 105 21.64 -11.81 16.16
N TYR A 106 22.60 -11.90 15.23
CA TYR A 106 22.94 -13.11 14.47
C TYR A 106 24.38 -13.53 14.80
N THR A 107 24.67 -14.83 14.75
CA THR A 107 25.99 -15.37 15.16
C THR A 107 27.14 -14.72 14.40
N GLY A 108 27.02 -14.55 13.07
CA GLY A 108 28.05 -13.93 12.24
C GLY A 108 28.38 -12.51 12.68
N ASP A 109 27.35 -11.68 12.90
CA ASP A 109 27.51 -10.30 13.32
C ASP A 109 28.15 -10.22 14.72
N ASN A 110 27.66 -11.03 15.66
CA ASN A 110 28.23 -11.12 17.02
C ASN A 110 29.73 -11.44 17.01
N LEU A 111 30.16 -12.40 16.18
CA LEU A 111 31.57 -12.79 16.10
C LEU A 111 32.44 -11.72 15.41
N HIS A 112 32.00 -11.18 14.28
CA HIS A 112 32.82 -10.24 13.51
C HIS A 112 32.89 -8.85 14.14
N PHE A 113 31.77 -8.31 14.64
CA PHE A 113 31.79 -7.06 15.40
C PHE A 113 32.42 -7.26 16.78
N GLY A 114 32.25 -8.43 17.39
CA GLY A 114 32.99 -8.90 18.57
C GLY A 114 34.50 -8.74 18.41
N LEU A 115 35.04 -9.36 17.37
CA LEU A 115 36.46 -9.31 17.06
C LEU A 115 36.94 -7.89 16.73
N ALA A 116 36.17 -7.12 15.96
CA ALA A 116 36.50 -5.72 15.66
C ALA A 116 36.55 -4.85 16.93
N CYS A 117 35.66 -5.07 17.88
CA CYS A 117 35.66 -4.40 19.18
C CYS A 117 36.93 -4.73 19.99
N GLN A 118 37.38 -5.99 19.97
CA GLN A 118 38.64 -6.36 20.66
C GLN A 118 39.87 -5.79 19.95
N GLN A 119 39.87 -5.75 18.61
CA GLN A 119 40.93 -5.11 17.83
C GLN A 119 41.03 -3.61 18.14
N ALA A 120 39.90 -2.90 18.19
CA ALA A 120 39.87 -1.49 18.58
C ALA A 120 40.43 -1.27 19.99
N ARG A 121 40.07 -2.12 20.95
CA ARG A 121 40.61 -2.06 22.33
C ARG A 121 42.11 -2.34 22.38
N ALA A 122 42.59 -3.30 21.61
CA ALA A 122 44.01 -3.61 21.51
C ALA A 122 44.82 -2.42 20.96
N ASP A 123 44.22 -1.62 20.07
CA ASP A 123 44.81 -0.40 19.52
C ASP A 123 44.54 0.86 20.39
N GLY A 124 44.04 0.69 21.63
CA GLY A 124 43.89 1.76 22.62
C GLY A 124 42.54 2.48 22.63
N ILE A 125 41.57 2.06 21.82
CA ILE A 125 40.20 2.60 21.84
C ILE A 125 39.41 1.89 22.94
N SER A 126 39.49 2.39 24.18
CA SER A 126 38.85 1.77 25.34
C SER A 126 37.34 2.01 25.41
N ASN A 127 36.87 3.18 24.97
CA ASN A 127 35.45 3.57 25.00
C ASN A 127 34.71 3.04 23.77
N ILE A 128 34.63 1.71 23.66
CA ILE A 128 33.89 1.02 22.59
C ILE A 128 33.08 -0.13 23.17
N ALA A 129 31.81 -0.24 22.73
CA ALA A 129 30.90 -1.29 23.15
C ALA A 129 30.07 -1.84 22.00
N ILE A 130 29.62 -3.07 22.17
CA ILE A 130 28.66 -3.73 21.28
C ILE A 130 27.29 -3.66 21.94
N LEU A 131 26.28 -3.33 21.15
CA LEU A 131 24.87 -3.32 21.52
C LEU A 131 24.11 -4.27 20.59
N PRO A 132 23.91 -5.53 20.98
CA PRO A 132 23.08 -6.45 20.23
C PRO A 132 21.61 -6.07 20.34
N VAL A 133 20.92 -6.04 19.19
CA VAL A 133 19.48 -5.90 19.09
C VAL A 133 18.89 -7.26 18.77
N GLY A 134 18.02 -7.75 19.65
CA GLY A 134 17.21 -8.92 19.38
C GLY A 134 15.78 -8.61 19.78
N ASP A 135 14.92 -8.37 18.80
CA ASP A 135 13.52 -7.94 18.95
C ASP A 135 12.51 -8.99 18.44
N ASP A 136 12.95 -9.97 17.64
CA ASP A 136 12.09 -11.04 17.10
C ASP A 136 11.51 -11.94 18.20
N VAL A 137 10.18 -11.95 18.35
CA VAL A 137 9.47 -12.78 19.34
C VAL A 137 9.14 -14.19 18.84
N SER A 138 9.36 -14.50 17.56
CA SER A 138 9.01 -15.82 17.03
C SER A 138 9.80 -16.95 17.69
N VAL A 139 11.06 -16.69 18.06
CA VAL A 139 11.92 -17.62 18.80
C VAL A 139 11.65 -17.47 20.29
N GLY A 140 10.98 -18.47 20.87
CA GLY A 140 10.71 -18.52 22.31
C GLY A 140 11.98 -18.64 23.16
N ARG A 141 11.91 -18.22 24.41
CA ARG A 141 13.02 -18.21 25.39
C ARG A 141 13.76 -19.53 25.46
N THR A 142 13.04 -20.66 25.47
CA THR A 142 13.67 -21.99 25.59
C THR A 142 14.52 -22.30 24.36
N LYS A 143 13.97 -22.06 23.15
CA LYS A 143 14.70 -22.29 21.88
C LYS A 143 15.86 -21.29 21.71
N GLY A 144 15.67 -20.06 22.17
CA GLY A 144 16.65 -18.98 22.11
C GLY A 144 17.63 -18.96 23.30
N ALA A 145 17.62 -19.92 24.22
CA ALA A 145 18.33 -19.80 25.50
C ALA A 145 19.85 -19.54 25.36
N LEU A 146 20.48 -20.03 24.28
CA LEU A 146 21.92 -19.86 24.04
C LEU A 146 22.26 -18.68 23.12
N VAL A 147 21.36 -18.34 22.19
CA VAL A 147 21.65 -17.41 21.09
C VAL A 147 20.83 -16.11 21.17
N GLY A 148 19.83 -16.05 22.05
CA GLY A 148 18.89 -14.94 22.18
C GLY A 148 17.85 -14.89 21.05
N ARG A 149 17.17 -13.73 20.98
CA ARG A 149 16.20 -13.39 19.92
C ARG A 149 16.93 -12.91 18.67
N ARG A 150 16.42 -13.24 17.47
CA ARG A 150 16.91 -12.63 16.22
C ARG A 150 16.56 -11.14 16.17
N ALA A 151 17.18 -10.43 15.24
CA ALA A 151 16.86 -9.03 14.96
C ALA A 151 15.92 -8.89 13.75
N MET A 152 15.02 -7.92 13.82
CA MET A 152 14.08 -7.48 12.79
C MET A 152 14.10 -5.94 12.68
N ALA A 153 13.06 -5.36 12.07
CA ALA A 153 12.94 -3.93 11.78
C ALA A 153 12.97 -3.01 13.01
N GLY A 154 12.65 -3.51 14.21
CA GLY A 154 12.72 -2.74 15.46
C GLY A 154 14.11 -2.18 15.75
N THR A 155 15.16 -2.78 15.17
CA THR A 155 16.54 -2.24 15.16
C THR A 155 16.59 -0.78 14.70
N MET A 156 15.74 -0.36 13.76
CA MET A 156 15.78 1.02 13.26
C MET A 156 15.27 2.04 14.28
N LEU A 157 14.37 1.65 15.18
CA LEU A 157 13.95 2.49 16.31
C LEU A 157 15.10 2.69 17.30
N VAL A 158 15.91 1.65 17.53
CA VAL A 158 17.13 1.72 18.35
C VAL A 158 18.11 2.72 17.73
N CYS A 159 18.42 2.57 16.44
CA CYS A 159 19.31 3.49 15.72
C CYS A 159 18.82 4.94 15.77
N LYS A 160 17.50 5.17 15.62
CA LYS A 160 16.93 6.52 15.67
C LYS A 160 17.06 7.19 17.01
N ILE A 161 16.68 6.50 18.09
CA ILE A 161 16.71 7.07 19.44
C ILE A 161 18.16 7.35 19.85
N LEU A 162 19.08 6.43 19.56
CA LEU A 162 20.49 6.59 19.93
C LEU A 162 21.16 7.67 19.10
N GLY A 163 20.85 7.76 17.80
CA GLY A 163 21.34 8.82 16.93
C GLY A 163 20.90 10.20 17.40
N ALA A 164 19.64 10.35 17.81
CA ALA A 164 19.15 11.60 18.37
C ALA A 164 19.83 11.96 19.71
N ALA A 165 20.05 10.99 20.60
CA ALA A 165 20.80 11.19 21.84
C ALA A 165 22.27 11.58 21.57
N SER A 166 22.91 10.96 20.56
CA SER A 166 24.26 11.32 20.13
C SER A 166 24.33 12.73 19.54
N GLU A 167 23.34 13.14 18.72
CA GLU A 167 23.21 14.52 18.25
C GLU A 167 23.03 15.53 19.39
N ALA A 168 22.34 15.13 20.47
CA ALA A 168 22.21 15.90 21.70
C ALA A 168 23.49 15.88 22.58
N LYS A 169 24.60 15.32 22.07
CA LYS A 169 25.90 15.23 22.74
C LYS A 169 25.87 14.52 24.10
N TRP A 170 25.00 13.52 24.23
CA TRP A 170 25.01 12.63 25.40
C TRP A 170 26.36 11.90 25.51
N LYS A 171 26.75 11.53 26.74
CA LYS A 171 27.99 10.79 26.98
C LYS A 171 27.85 9.34 26.53
N PHE A 172 28.97 8.72 26.20
CA PHE A 172 29.08 7.30 25.85
C PHE A 172 28.21 6.37 26.72
N GLU A 173 28.37 6.47 28.05
CA GLU A 173 27.70 5.60 29.01
C GLU A 173 26.18 5.79 29.00
N ASP A 174 25.71 7.04 28.86
CA ASP A 174 24.29 7.37 28.83
C ASP A 174 23.64 6.86 27.54
N VAL A 175 24.30 7.03 26.39
CA VAL A 175 23.81 6.49 25.10
C VAL A 175 23.80 4.96 25.11
N LEU A 176 24.82 4.32 25.68
CA LEU A 176 24.89 2.86 25.79
C LEU A 176 23.81 2.30 26.72
N ASN A 177 23.56 2.94 27.86
CA ASN A 177 22.51 2.53 28.79
C ASN A 177 21.11 2.76 28.22
N LEU A 178 20.89 3.89 27.53
CA LEU A 178 19.68 4.13 26.76
C LEU A 178 19.51 3.02 25.71
N GLY A 179 20.55 2.69 24.96
CA GLY A 179 20.58 1.56 24.01
C GLY A 179 20.07 0.26 24.61
N ARG A 180 20.60 -0.15 25.76
CA ARG A 180 20.17 -1.36 26.46
C ARG A 180 18.70 -1.29 26.89
N ALA A 181 18.22 -0.13 27.33
CA ALA A 181 16.83 0.06 27.69
C ALA A 181 15.91 -0.03 26.46
N VAL A 182 16.27 0.61 25.35
CA VAL A 182 15.48 0.55 24.10
C VAL A 182 15.43 -0.87 23.55
N THR A 183 16.56 -1.59 23.48
CA THR A 183 16.58 -2.98 22.99
C THR A 183 15.77 -3.94 23.85
N SER A 184 15.69 -3.69 25.16
CA SER A 184 14.85 -4.47 26.08
C SER A 184 13.35 -4.20 25.93
N ALA A 185 12.97 -3.09 25.28
CA ALA A 185 11.59 -2.60 25.22
C ALA A 185 10.95 -2.74 23.83
N VAL A 186 11.61 -3.43 22.89
CA VAL A 186 11.12 -3.66 21.53
C VAL A 186 10.84 -5.14 21.27
N ALA A 187 9.71 -5.39 20.60
CA ALA A 187 9.24 -6.71 20.22
C ALA A 187 8.70 -6.67 18.79
N SER A 188 9.09 -7.65 17.97
CA SER A 188 8.82 -7.68 16.54
C SER A 188 8.40 -9.07 16.07
N ILE A 189 7.52 -9.13 15.07
CA ILE A 189 7.11 -10.37 14.40
C ILE A 189 6.89 -10.12 12.92
N GLY A 190 7.42 -11.00 12.07
CA GLY A 190 7.25 -10.95 10.62
C GLY A 190 6.37 -12.09 10.11
N CYS A 191 5.75 -11.89 8.95
CA CYS A 191 5.16 -12.95 8.16
C CYS A 191 5.49 -12.78 6.67
N THR A 192 5.46 -13.88 5.93
CA THR A 192 5.65 -13.88 4.48
C THR A 192 4.78 -14.90 3.78
N MET A 193 4.32 -14.56 2.59
CA MET A 193 3.64 -15.43 1.64
C MET A 193 4.59 -15.90 0.54
N GLY A 194 5.85 -15.43 0.53
CA GLY A 194 6.86 -15.86 -0.45
C GLY A 194 8.29 -15.62 0.03
N HIS A 195 9.15 -16.62 -0.17
CA HIS A 195 10.59 -16.44 0.00
C HIS A 195 11.13 -15.39 -0.97
N CYS A 196 12.13 -14.62 -0.53
CA CYS A 196 12.83 -13.73 -1.47
C CYS A 196 13.71 -14.51 -2.45
N HIS A 197 13.91 -13.92 -3.61
CA HIS A 197 14.87 -14.36 -4.62
C HIS A 197 16.24 -13.79 -4.26
N VAL A 198 17.23 -14.67 -4.07
CA VAL A 198 18.58 -14.26 -3.69
C VAL A 198 19.47 -14.25 -4.95
N PRO A 199 20.01 -13.09 -5.36
CA PRO A 199 20.88 -12.99 -6.52
C PRO A 199 22.03 -14.01 -6.48
N GLY A 200 22.19 -14.78 -7.56
CA GLY A 200 23.25 -15.78 -7.72
C GLY A 200 23.04 -17.09 -6.95
N ARG A 201 21.87 -17.30 -6.34
CA ARG A 201 21.50 -18.58 -5.71
C ARG A 201 20.29 -19.17 -6.42
N GLY A 202 20.24 -20.50 -6.47
CA GLY A 202 19.09 -21.22 -7.04
C GLY A 202 17.82 -21.01 -6.21
N ASP A 203 16.66 -21.29 -6.83
CA ASP A 203 15.36 -21.12 -6.20
C ASP A 203 15.24 -22.00 -4.94
N LYS A 204 14.93 -21.38 -3.79
CA LYS A 204 14.36 -22.14 -2.66
C LYS A 204 12.97 -22.62 -3.06
N ALA A 205 12.52 -23.72 -2.47
CA ALA A 205 11.14 -24.16 -2.65
C ALA A 205 10.18 -22.99 -2.33
N PRO A 206 9.26 -22.64 -3.26
CA PRO A 206 8.32 -21.56 -3.03
C PRO A 206 7.39 -21.92 -1.88
N ILE A 207 6.92 -20.90 -1.16
CA ILE A 207 5.79 -21.06 -0.25
C ILE A 207 4.55 -21.33 -1.14
N PRO A 208 3.75 -22.37 -0.89
CA PRO A 208 2.57 -22.64 -1.70
C PRO A 208 1.53 -21.50 -1.61
N ASP A 209 0.75 -21.28 -2.67
CA ASP A 209 -0.18 -20.13 -2.82
C ASP A 209 -1.21 -19.96 -1.68
N ASP A 210 -1.49 -21.01 -0.91
CA ASP A 210 -2.45 -21.02 0.20
C ASP A 210 -1.75 -21.19 1.57
N VAL A 211 -0.53 -20.67 1.69
CA VAL A 211 0.31 -20.79 2.88
C VAL A 211 0.93 -19.45 3.23
N VAL A 212 0.90 -19.12 4.52
CA VAL A 212 1.68 -18.03 5.09
C VAL A 212 2.61 -18.57 6.18
N GLU A 213 3.84 -18.09 6.19
CA GLU A 213 4.80 -18.36 7.26
C GLU A 213 4.89 -17.17 8.21
N ILE A 214 4.77 -17.43 9.52
CA ILE A 214 4.95 -16.43 10.59
C ILE A 214 6.24 -16.74 11.34
N GLY A 215 7.03 -15.69 11.60
CA GLY A 215 8.32 -15.79 12.28
C GLY A 215 9.47 -16.20 11.37
N LEU A 216 9.40 -15.88 10.08
CA LEU A 216 10.54 -15.97 9.16
C LEU A 216 11.59 -14.91 9.54
N GLY A 217 12.86 -15.30 9.54
CA GLY A 217 13.97 -14.37 9.77
C GLY A 217 14.28 -13.52 8.54
N LEU A 218 15.26 -12.62 8.64
CA LEU A 218 15.59 -11.69 7.55
C LEU A 218 16.25 -12.37 6.33
N HIS A 219 16.67 -13.65 6.41
CA HIS A 219 17.51 -14.31 5.41
C HIS A 219 16.87 -15.59 4.82
N ASN A 220 15.54 -15.62 4.68
CA ASN A 220 14.76 -16.81 4.31
C ASN A 220 14.95 -18.00 5.28
N GLU A 221 15.26 -17.76 6.56
CA GLU A 221 15.19 -18.83 7.55
C GLU A 221 13.73 -19.28 7.74
N PRO A 222 13.44 -20.59 7.84
CA PRO A 222 12.07 -21.07 7.94
C PRO A 222 11.27 -20.36 9.03
N GLY A 223 10.02 -20.04 8.73
CA GLY A 223 9.07 -19.54 9.72
C GLY A 223 8.91 -20.51 10.89
N VAL A 224 8.57 -19.96 12.06
CA VAL A 224 8.28 -20.78 13.24
C VAL A 224 6.89 -21.41 13.12
N PHE A 225 5.97 -20.74 12.44
CA PHE A 225 4.60 -21.20 12.24
C PHE A 225 4.27 -21.20 10.75
N VAL A 226 3.84 -22.35 10.23
CA VAL A 226 3.32 -22.49 8.87
C VAL A 226 1.81 -22.62 8.97
N VAL A 227 1.08 -21.67 8.39
CA VAL A 227 -0.40 -21.62 8.48
C VAL A 227 -0.99 -21.97 7.11
N LYS A 228 -1.85 -22.99 7.10
CA LYS A 228 -2.56 -23.48 5.91
C LYS A 228 -4.00 -23.89 6.29
N PRO A 229 -5.04 -23.42 5.58
CA PRO A 229 -5.01 -22.44 4.50
C PRO A 229 -4.52 -21.06 4.96
N GLN A 230 -4.16 -20.18 4.03
CA GLN A 230 -3.80 -18.80 4.35
C GLN A 230 -5.03 -18.11 4.98
N PRO A 231 -4.91 -17.53 6.18
CA PRO A 231 -6.02 -16.81 6.81
C PRO A 231 -6.28 -15.48 6.10
N ASN A 232 -7.46 -14.91 6.32
CA ASN A 232 -7.71 -13.53 5.92
C ASN A 232 -6.83 -12.55 6.72
N SER A 233 -6.73 -11.30 6.25
CA SER A 233 -5.84 -10.27 6.83
C SER A 233 -6.10 -10.02 8.33
N SER A 234 -7.37 -9.97 8.74
CA SER A 234 -7.76 -9.73 10.13
C SER A 234 -7.26 -10.86 11.04
N GLU A 235 -7.46 -12.12 10.65
CA GLU A 235 -6.99 -13.27 11.42
C GLU A 235 -5.44 -13.37 11.43
N LEU A 236 -4.77 -13.06 10.31
CA LEU A 236 -3.31 -13.03 10.25
C LEU A 236 -2.73 -12.02 11.23
N ILE A 237 -3.23 -10.79 11.20
CA ILE A 237 -2.77 -9.71 12.08
C ILE A 237 -3.09 -10.03 13.55
N ALA A 238 -4.25 -10.64 13.83
CA ALA A 238 -4.60 -11.08 15.18
C ALA A 238 -3.62 -12.13 15.72
N ARG A 239 -3.20 -13.10 14.88
CA ARG A 239 -2.19 -14.09 15.24
C ARG A 239 -0.83 -13.44 15.52
N MET A 240 -0.42 -12.45 14.71
CA MET A 240 0.83 -11.71 14.91
C MET A 240 0.80 -10.87 16.19
N LEU A 241 -0.26 -10.09 16.41
CA LEU A 241 -0.43 -9.28 17.62
C LEU A 241 -0.50 -10.13 18.89
N LYS A 242 -1.13 -11.32 18.82
CA LYS A 242 -1.11 -12.26 19.95
C LYS A 242 0.31 -12.64 20.35
N LEU A 243 1.19 -12.93 19.40
CA LEU A 243 2.60 -13.27 19.69
C LEU A 243 3.37 -12.11 20.34
N LEU A 244 2.94 -10.87 20.14
CA LEU A 244 3.53 -9.67 20.72
C LEU A 244 2.96 -9.32 22.10
N LEU A 245 1.65 -9.52 22.31
CA LEU A 245 0.90 -8.95 23.42
C LEU A 245 0.47 -9.96 24.49
N ASP A 246 0.46 -11.26 24.19
CA ASP A 246 -0.01 -12.29 25.12
C ASP A 246 0.96 -12.46 26.30
N LYS A 247 0.57 -11.93 27.46
CA LYS A 247 1.36 -11.99 28.70
C LYS A 247 1.45 -13.40 29.28
N GLU A 248 0.53 -14.28 28.89
CA GLU A 248 0.51 -15.67 29.34
C GLU A 248 1.43 -16.57 28.49
N ASP A 249 1.86 -16.11 27.30
CA ASP A 249 2.92 -16.79 26.54
C ASP A 249 4.28 -16.50 27.16
N MET A 250 4.63 -17.27 28.20
CA MET A 250 5.92 -17.16 28.88
C MET A 250 7.13 -17.39 27.96
N GLU A 251 6.95 -18.05 26.80
CA GLU A 251 8.01 -18.18 25.81
C GLU A 251 8.26 -16.87 25.05
N ARG A 252 7.23 -16.02 24.85
CA ARG A 252 7.28 -14.86 23.94
C ARG A 252 6.92 -13.51 24.53
N ALA A 253 6.42 -13.44 25.76
CA ALA A 253 6.10 -12.20 26.48
C ALA A 253 7.38 -11.45 26.91
N PHE A 254 8.24 -11.08 25.96
CA PHE A 254 9.55 -10.46 26.20
C PHE A 254 9.45 -9.02 26.70
N VAL A 255 8.44 -8.29 26.23
CA VAL A 255 8.21 -6.89 26.54
C VAL A 255 6.81 -6.76 27.14
N PRO A 256 6.65 -6.13 28.30
CA PRO A 256 5.31 -5.84 28.83
C PRO A 256 4.67 -4.74 27.98
N PHE A 257 3.39 -4.91 27.64
CA PHE A 257 2.58 -3.88 26.99
C PHE A 257 1.29 -3.68 27.80
N ASP A 258 1.17 -2.53 28.46
CA ASP A 258 -0.01 -2.13 29.24
C ASP A 258 -0.81 -1.03 28.53
N LYS A 259 -2.10 -0.88 28.88
CA LYS A 259 -3.03 0.07 28.23
C LYS A 259 -2.60 1.54 28.37
N GLU A 260 -1.94 1.87 29.48
CA GLU A 260 -1.47 3.22 29.80
C GLU A 260 -0.04 3.49 29.30
N ASP A 261 0.62 2.51 28.67
CA ASP A 261 1.97 2.70 28.16
C ASP A 261 1.95 3.50 26.85
N SER A 262 2.94 4.37 26.68
CA SER A 262 3.16 5.07 25.41
C SER A 262 3.91 4.15 24.45
N ILE A 263 3.19 3.64 23.43
CA ILE A 263 3.71 2.65 22.48
C ILE A 263 4.00 3.29 21.12
N VAL A 264 5.02 2.79 20.42
CA VAL A 264 5.28 3.10 19.01
C VAL A 264 5.03 1.84 18.18
N LEU A 265 4.34 2.01 17.04
CA LEU A 265 4.15 0.96 16.04
C LEU A 265 5.04 1.24 14.83
N LEU A 266 5.80 0.23 14.40
CA LEU A 266 6.55 0.21 13.15
C LEU A 266 6.03 -0.94 12.28
N VAL A 267 5.44 -0.60 11.12
CA VAL A 267 5.01 -1.55 10.10
C VAL A 267 6.04 -1.55 8.97
N ASN A 268 6.81 -2.61 8.88
CA ASN A 268 7.93 -2.73 7.95
C ASN A 268 7.57 -3.64 6.77
N ASN A 269 7.74 -3.13 5.55
CA ASN A 269 7.66 -3.89 4.32
C ASN A 269 8.95 -4.71 4.14
N MET A 270 8.83 -6.03 3.95
CA MET A 270 9.97 -6.90 3.71
C MET A 270 10.48 -6.85 2.26
N GLY A 271 9.82 -6.08 1.39
CA GLY A 271 10.31 -5.67 0.07
C GLY A 271 9.30 -5.84 -1.05
N GLY A 272 8.48 -6.88 -1.00
CA GLY A 272 7.59 -7.28 -2.09
C GLY A 272 6.13 -6.85 -1.97
N LEU A 273 5.69 -6.26 -0.85
CA LEU A 273 4.29 -5.82 -0.69
C LEU A 273 4.03 -4.46 -1.34
N SER A 274 2.80 -4.27 -1.84
CA SER A 274 2.38 -2.98 -2.38
C SER A 274 2.17 -1.93 -1.28
N THR A 275 2.38 -0.66 -1.59
CA THR A 275 2.09 0.44 -0.65
C THR A 275 0.60 0.48 -0.27
N LEU A 276 -0.28 0.05 -1.18
CA LEU A 276 -1.72 -0.07 -0.94
C LEU A 276 -2.00 -1.07 0.19
N GLU A 277 -1.45 -2.28 0.09
CA GLU A 277 -1.60 -3.30 1.14
C GLU A 277 -0.93 -2.87 2.44
N MET A 278 0.24 -2.22 2.39
CA MET A 278 0.94 -1.75 3.59
C MET A 278 0.09 -0.81 4.44
N TYR A 279 -0.61 0.16 3.84
CA TYR A 279 -1.50 1.05 4.61
C TYR A 279 -2.80 0.37 5.03
N ALA A 280 -3.28 -0.64 4.30
CA ALA A 280 -4.39 -1.49 4.76
C ALA A 280 -3.98 -2.31 6.01
N VAL A 281 -2.75 -2.86 6.04
CA VAL A 281 -2.18 -3.54 7.21
C VAL A 281 -2.07 -2.58 8.40
N VAL A 282 -1.65 -1.33 8.18
CA VAL A 282 -1.63 -0.30 9.22
C VAL A 282 -3.03 -0.09 9.80
N ASP A 283 -4.05 0.08 8.95
CA ASP A 283 -5.43 0.31 9.40
C ASP A 283 -5.95 -0.85 10.27
N GLU A 284 -5.84 -2.08 9.77
CA GLU A 284 -6.28 -3.29 10.49
C GLU A 284 -5.51 -3.48 11.80
N THR A 285 -4.19 -3.26 11.80
CA THR A 285 -3.36 -3.34 13.02
C THR A 285 -3.81 -2.31 14.06
N LEU A 286 -4.11 -1.07 13.64
CA LEU A 286 -4.56 -0.02 14.56
C LEU A 286 -5.96 -0.29 15.12
N LEU A 287 -6.87 -0.86 14.32
CA LEU A 287 -8.19 -1.29 14.80
C LEU A 287 -8.06 -2.36 15.90
N GLN A 288 -7.21 -3.36 15.68
CA GLN A 288 -7.01 -4.43 16.66
C GLN A 288 -6.25 -3.98 17.91
N LEU A 289 -5.22 -3.13 17.77
CA LEU A 289 -4.54 -2.51 18.92
C LEU A 289 -5.51 -1.67 19.76
N LYS A 290 -6.37 -0.87 19.11
CA LYS A 290 -7.40 -0.09 19.81
C LYS A 290 -8.37 -1.00 20.56
N ALA A 291 -8.78 -2.13 19.97
CA ALA A 291 -9.61 -3.13 20.65
C ALA A 291 -8.91 -3.77 21.87
N ALA A 292 -7.58 -3.91 21.83
CA ALA A 292 -6.77 -4.33 22.97
C ALA A 292 -6.54 -3.20 24.01
N GLY A 293 -7.00 -1.98 23.75
CA GLY A 293 -6.80 -0.81 24.60
C GLY A 293 -5.44 -0.14 24.45
N ILE A 294 -4.74 -0.37 23.33
CA ILE A 294 -3.45 0.24 23.01
C ILE A 294 -3.65 1.23 21.86
N VAL A 295 -3.24 2.49 22.06
CA VAL A 295 -3.24 3.52 21.03
C VAL A 295 -1.80 4.00 20.84
N PRO A 296 -1.12 3.63 19.73
CA PRO A 296 0.25 4.05 19.50
C PRO A 296 0.39 5.57 19.44
N ALA A 297 1.40 6.11 20.15
CA ALA A 297 1.76 7.52 20.11
C ALA A 297 2.42 7.92 18.79
N ARG A 298 3.11 6.99 18.13
CA ARG A 298 3.68 7.14 16.79
C ARG A 298 3.45 5.87 15.98
N VAL A 299 3.21 6.05 14.68
CA VAL A 299 3.06 4.98 13.71
C VAL A 299 3.99 5.28 12.54
N PHE A 300 4.88 4.34 12.24
CA PHE A 300 5.78 4.39 11.11
C PHE A 300 5.45 3.26 10.15
N CYS A 301 5.39 3.54 8.86
CA CYS A 301 5.10 2.55 7.81
C CYS A 301 6.03 2.76 6.62
N GLY A 302 6.64 1.70 6.12
CA GLY A 302 7.57 1.77 4.99
C GLY A 302 8.57 0.61 4.96
N SER A 303 9.63 0.75 4.17
CA SER A 303 10.73 -0.22 4.11
C SER A 303 11.86 0.24 5.02
N PHE A 304 12.15 -0.52 6.06
CA PHE A 304 13.18 -0.22 7.05
C PHE A 304 14.30 -1.26 7.00
N LEU A 305 13.97 -2.51 7.29
CA LEU A 305 14.86 -3.66 7.09
C LEU A 305 14.12 -4.66 6.21
N THR A 306 14.45 -4.65 4.92
CA THR A 306 13.83 -5.55 3.94
C THR A 306 14.48 -6.93 4.00
N THR A 307 13.93 -7.85 3.20
CA THR A 307 14.52 -9.14 2.85
C THR A 307 14.42 -9.24 1.33
N LEU A 308 15.23 -8.46 0.62
CA LEU A 308 15.21 -8.32 -0.84
C LEU A 308 13.78 -8.05 -1.36
N ASN A 309 13.18 -9.00 -2.08
CA ASN A 309 11.82 -8.92 -2.62
C ASN A 309 10.82 -9.85 -1.91
N ALA A 310 11.06 -10.20 -0.65
CA ALA A 310 10.14 -11.05 0.12
C ALA A 310 8.72 -10.46 0.14
N TYR A 311 7.73 -11.28 -0.19
CA TYR A 311 6.32 -10.89 -0.18
C TYR A 311 5.75 -11.02 1.23
N GLY A 312 6.08 -10.04 2.08
CA GLY A 312 5.78 -10.09 3.50
C GLY A 312 5.96 -8.76 4.22
N PHE A 313 5.48 -8.69 5.46
CA PHE A 313 5.60 -7.53 6.35
C PHE A 313 5.96 -7.96 7.76
N SER A 314 6.36 -6.99 8.58
CA SER A 314 6.59 -7.20 10.01
C SER A 314 6.03 -6.05 10.83
N LEU A 315 5.58 -6.39 12.04
CA LEU A 315 5.10 -5.45 13.04
C LEU A 315 6.13 -5.39 14.16
N SER A 316 6.53 -4.17 14.55
CA SER A 316 7.35 -3.94 15.75
C SER A 316 6.62 -2.99 16.69
N LEU A 317 6.56 -3.35 17.97
CA LEU A 317 6.06 -2.50 19.05
C LEU A 317 7.22 -2.12 19.97
N LEU A 318 7.33 -0.83 20.27
CA LEU A 318 8.30 -0.29 21.23
C LEU A 318 7.57 0.37 22.39
N ASN A 319 7.89 -0.03 23.62
CA ASN A 319 7.28 0.52 24.83
C ASN A 319 8.13 1.64 25.44
N LEU A 320 7.76 2.89 25.18
CA LEU A 320 8.49 4.07 25.70
C LEU A 320 8.37 4.21 27.21
N SER A 321 7.21 3.87 27.78
CA SER A 321 6.99 3.87 29.22
C SER A 321 7.90 2.88 29.94
N HIS A 322 8.14 1.71 29.35
CA HIS A 322 9.09 0.72 29.88
C HIS A 322 10.53 1.25 29.84
N ILE A 323 10.96 1.89 28.74
CA ILE A 323 12.29 2.51 28.63
C ILE A 323 12.49 3.57 29.72
N ALA A 324 11.49 4.44 29.93
CA ALA A 324 11.54 5.47 30.96
C ALA A 324 11.67 4.88 32.37
N LYS A 325 10.89 3.83 32.69
CA LYS A 325 11.00 3.09 33.95
C LYS A 325 12.39 2.46 34.13
N THR A 326 12.93 1.82 33.09
CA THR A 326 14.23 1.12 33.12
C THR A 326 15.41 2.08 33.29
N THR A 327 15.41 3.22 32.59
CA THR A 327 16.46 4.24 32.72
C THR A 327 16.42 4.93 34.08
N ALA A 328 15.23 5.20 34.63
CA ALA A 328 15.08 5.74 35.98
C ALA A 328 15.61 4.77 37.06
N ALA A 329 15.28 3.48 36.97
CA ALA A 329 15.78 2.47 37.91
C ALA A 329 17.31 2.38 37.87
N THR A 330 17.89 2.39 36.67
CA THR A 330 19.35 2.34 36.48
C THR A 330 20.04 3.58 37.07
N ALA A 331 19.45 4.77 36.88
CA ALA A 331 19.96 6.02 37.45
C ALA A 331 19.98 6.01 38.98
N THR A 332 18.98 5.40 39.63
CA THR A 332 18.94 5.29 41.10
C THR A 332 19.92 4.28 41.69
N ALA A 333 20.33 3.27 40.91
CA ALA A 333 21.25 2.22 41.34
C ALA A 333 22.73 2.59 41.18
N SER A 334 23.06 3.62 40.39
CA SER A 334 24.45 4.06 40.19
C SER A 334 24.95 4.88 41.39
N THR A 335 25.80 4.28 42.23
CA THR A 335 26.54 4.96 43.30
C THR A 335 27.87 5.59 42.82
N SER A 336 28.15 5.53 41.52
CA SER A 336 29.35 6.07 40.89
C SER A 336 29.21 7.58 40.61
N ALA A 337 30.33 8.31 40.57
CA ALA A 337 30.38 9.74 40.23
C ALA A 337 29.82 10.06 38.82
N SER A 338 29.53 9.05 37.99
CA SER A 338 28.76 9.19 36.75
C SER A 338 27.26 9.01 37.04
N LYS A 339 26.57 10.15 37.25
CA LYS A 339 25.10 10.21 37.31
C LYS A 339 24.54 9.78 35.96
N THR A 340 23.94 8.59 35.88
CA THR A 340 23.22 8.13 34.70
C THR A 340 21.93 8.92 34.56
N THR A 341 21.60 9.41 33.36
CA THR A 341 20.39 10.21 33.13
C THR A 341 19.14 9.33 33.01
N SER A 342 18.08 9.66 33.75
CA SER A 342 16.74 9.12 33.51
C SER A 342 16.14 9.77 32.26
N THR A 343 15.53 8.99 31.38
CA THR A 343 14.91 9.50 30.14
C THR A 343 13.38 9.45 30.26
N SER A 344 12.70 10.55 29.97
CA SER A 344 11.23 10.60 30.02
C SER A 344 10.58 10.09 28.73
N VAL A 345 9.27 9.79 28.76
CA VAL A 345 8.50 9.44 27.55
C VAL A 345 8.51 10.58 26.53
N ASP A 346 8.34 11.82 26.98
CA ASP A 346 8.35 13.00 26.10
C ASP A 346 9.70 13.19 25.41
N GLU A 347 10.80 12.94 26.13
CA GLU A 347 12.15 13.00 25.57
C GLU A 347 12.39 11.89 24.53
N LEU A 348 11.87 10.68 24.76
CA LEU A 348 11.93 9.59 23.78
C LEU A 348 11.10 9.90 22.52
N LEU A 349 9.92 10.50 22.68
CA LEU A 349 9.12 10.99 21.55
C LEU A 349 9.87 12.08 20.79
N ALA A 350 10.49 13.03 21.49
CA ALA A 350 11.34 14.05 20.89
C ALA A 350 12.53 13.46 20.15
N PHE A 351 13.14 12.36 20.64
CA PHE A 351 14.20 11.65 19.92
C PHE A 351 13.73 10.95 18.66
N LEU A 352 12.54 10.33 18.67
CA LEU A 352 11.94 9.74 17.46
C LEU A 352 11.63 10.82 16.41
N ASP A 353 11.16 11.99 16.87
CA ASP A 353 10.81 13.13 16.03
C ASP A 353 12.04 14.00 15.68
N ALA A 354 13.19 13.82 16.32
CA ALA A 354 14.35 14.68 16.12
C ALA A 354 14.78 14.73 14.63
N PRO A 355 15.16 15.91 14.09
CA PRO A 355 15.62 16.05 12.72
C PRO A 355 16.76 15.08 12.37
N HIS A 356 16.79 14.64 11.12
CA HIS A 356 17.83 13.76 10.60
C HIS A 356 18.19 14.15 9.15
N GLY A 357 19.39 13.74 8.71
CA GLY A 357 19.89 13.92 7.35
C GLY A 357 20.01 12.61 6.56
N THR A 358 19.30 11.57 6.98
CA THR A 358 19.34 10.23 6.36
C THR A 358 18.34 10.08 5.23
N ILE A 359 18.54 9.06 4.40
CA ILE A 359 17.77 8.79 3.18
C ILE A 359 16.36 8.28 3.49
N ALA A 360 16.28 7.34 4.43
CA ALA A 360 15.12 6.45 4.53
C ALA A 360 14.29 6.59 5.82
N TRP A 361 14.75 7.37 6.81
CA TRP A 361 13.91 7.62 7.98
C TRP A 361 12.75 8.56 7.58
N PRO A 362 11.49 8.25 7.92
CA PRO A 362 10.37 9.11 7.53
C PRO A 362 10.50 10.52 8.12
N SER A 363 10.58 11.51 7.24
CA SER A 363 10.76 12.92 7.61
C SER A 363 9.42 13.56 8.00
N GLY A 364 9.03 13.42 9.27
CA GLY A 364 7.84 14.08 9.80
C GLY A 364 7.99 15.59 10.05
N ASN A 365 9.23 16.11 10.08
CA ASN A 365 9.53 17.38 10.78
C ASN A 365 10.28 18.43 9.96
N VAL A 366 10.43 18.28 8.64
CA VAL A 366 10.88 19.42 7.81
C VAL A 366 9.83 20.53 7.85
N TYR A 367 8.55 20.14 7.93
CA TYR A 367 7.41 21.01 8.21
C TYR A 367 6.48 20.30 9.21
N PRO A 368 6.57 20.59 10.52
CA PRO A 368 5.74 19.92 11.51
C PRO A 368 4.26 20.19 11.26
N ALA A 369 3.41 19.22 11.59
CA ALA A 369 1.97 19.42 11.55
C ALA A 369 1.57 20.61 12.44
N PRO A 370 0.60 21.45 12.02
CA PRO A 370 0.03 22.49 12.86
C PRO A 370 -0.38 21.93 14.24
N PRO A 371 -0.21 22.69 15.35
CA PRO A 371 -0.50 22.18 16.70
C PRO A 371 -1.90 21.59 16.88
N HIS A 372 -2.91 22.15 16.20
CA HIS A 372 -4.28 21.65 16.25
C HIS A 372 -4.49 20.29 15.55
N LEU A 373 -3.52 19.83 14.75
CA LEU A 373 -3.53 18.53 14.08
C LEU A 373 -2.63 17.49 14.78
N ALA A 374 -1.77 17.92 15.71
CA ALA A 374 -0.74 17.07 16.33
C ALA A 374 -1.31 15.93 17.20
N SER A 375 -2.58 16.00 17.59
CA SER A 375 -3.20 15.04 18.51
C SER A 375 -4.58 14.58 18.05
N ARG A 376 -4.84 14.62 16.74
CA ARG A 376 -6.12 14.18 16.20
C ARG A 376 -6.35 12.69 16.42
N THR A 377 -7.54 12.35 16.91
CA THR A 377 -8.00 10.95 16.99
C THR A 377 -8.12 10.36 15.59
N ARG A 378 -8.28 9.03 15.53
CA ARG A 378 -8.55 8.35 14.26
C ARG A 378 -9.84 8.88 13.65
N GLU A 379 -10.90 8.97 14.45
CA GLU A 379 -12.25 9.34 14.02
C GLU A 379 -12.28 10.77 13.47
N GLU A 380 -11.57 11.70 14.11
CA GLU A 380 -11.46 13.08 13.63
C GLU A 380 -10.82 13.21 12.25
N LYS A 381 -10.07 12.20 11.77
CA LYS A 381 -9.40 12.21 10.46
C LYS A 381 -10.36 11.83 9.32
N PHE A 382 -11.49 11.20 9.62
CA PHE A 382 -12.53 10.91 8.65
C PHE A 382 -13.51 12.08 8.60
N ILE A 383 -13.71 12.62 7.40
CA ILE A 383 -14.66 13.70 7.16
C ILE A 383 -15.74 13.21 6.22
N ASP A 384 -16.99 13.50 6.56
CA ASP A 384 -18.11 13.26 5.67
C ASP A 384 -18.32 14.50 4.79
N LEU A 385 -18.56 14.28 3.50
CA LEU A 385 -19.15 15.32 2.67
C LEU A 385 -20.62 15.43 3.09
N ALA A 386 -21.06 16.67 3.37
CA ALA A 386 -22.48 16.91 3.58
C ALA A 386 -23.24 16.39 2.35
N ALA A 387 -24.18 15.47 2.55
CA ALA A 387 -24.96 14.95 1.45
C ALA A 387 -25.75 16.11 0.83
N ASP A 388 -25.38 16.54 -0.38
CA ASP A 388 -26.27 17.30 -1.24
C ASP A 388 -27.55 16.46 -1.33
N GLY A 389 -28.66 16.99 -0.80
CA GLY A 389 -29.88 16.24 -0.46
C GLY A 389 -30.16 15.09 -1.43
N LYS A 390 -29.75 13.88 -1.05
CA LYS A 390 -29.81 12.71 -1.92
C LYS A 390 -31.24 12.50 -2.38
N HIS A 391 -31.44 12.45 -3.69
CA HIS A 391 -32.66 11.98 -4.36
C HIS A 391 -32.84 10.46 -4.18
N VAL A 392 -32.69 9.97 -2.95
CA VAL A 392 -33.01 8.59 -2.61
C VAL A 392 -34.51 8.57 -2.35
N ASN A 393 -35.23 7.92 -3.26
CA ASN A 393 -36.69 7.85 -3.44
C ASN A 393 -37.16 8.78 -4.55
N GLY A 394 -37.37 8.20 -5.73
CA GLY A 394 -37.89 8.82 -6.95
C GLY A 394 -39.34 9.33 -6.83
N THR A 395 -39.65 10.17 -5.84
CA THR A 395 -40.98 10.75 -5.65
C THR A 395 -40.99 12.28 -5.69
N SER A 396 -39.83 12.93 -5.82
CA SER A 396 -39.78 14.39 -5.91
C SER A 396 -38.70 14.83 -6.88
N ALA A 397 -39.14 15.27 -8.06
CA ALA A 397 -38.31 16.02 -8.98
C ALA A 397 -37.65 17.21 -8.25
N PRO A 398 -36.35 17.49 -8.49
CA PRO A 398 -35.72 18.68 -7.94
C PRO A 398 -36.51 19.92 -8.36
N GLN A 399 -36.97 20.68 -7.36
CA GLN A 399 -37.57 21.99 -7.55
C GLN A 399 -36.45 22.96 -8.00
N VAL A 400 -36.30 23.14 -9.30
CA VAL A 400 -35.44 24.22 -9.83
C VAL A 400 -36.34 25.46 -9.96
N ASN A 401 -36.10 26.47 -9.12
CA ASN A 401 -36.82 27.75 -9.14
C ASN A 401 -38.36 27.64 -8.96
N GLY A 402 -38.84 26.77 -8.07
CA GLY A 402 -40.26 26.73 -7.68
C GLY A 402 -41.24 26.18 -8.72
N HIS A 403 -40.74 25.62 -9.83
CA HIS A 403 -41.55 24.96 -10.86
C HIS A 403 -41.30 23.45 -10.84
N ALA A 404 -42.35 22.65 -11.03
CA ALA A 404 -42.21 21.21 -11.21
C ALA A 404 -41.29 20.94 -12.42
N ALA A 405 -40.28 20.08 -12.25
CA ALA A 405 -39.40 19.74 -13.37
C ALA A 405 -40.22 19.07 -14.50
N PRO A 406 -39.87 19.30 -15.78
CA PRO A 406 -40.53 18.62 -16.89
C PRO A 406 -40.43 17.10 -16.74
N THR A 407 -41.56 16.40 -16.77
CA THR A 407 -41.64 14.93 -16.74
C THR A 407 -42.21 14.40 -18.06
N LEU A 408 -41.73 13.26 -18.52
CA LEU A 408 -42.27 12.55 -19.69
C LEU A 408 -42.71 11.15 -19.26
N ARG A 409 -44.01 10.87 -19.36
CA ARG A 409 -44.60 9.61 -18.89
C ARG A 409 -44.56 8.54 -19.98
N VAL A 410 -44.07 7.36 -19.62
CA VAL A 410 -44.10 6.14 -20.45
C VAL A 410 -44.75 4.99 -19.68
N ASP A 411 -45.04 3.86 -20.35
CA ASP A 411 -45.54 2.67 -19.66
C ASP A 411 -44.47 2.14 -18.67
N PRO A 412 -44.72 2.21 -17.34
CA PRO A 412 -43.75 1.78 -16.35
C PRO A 412 -43.43 0.28 -16.46
N THR A 413 -44.40 -0.53 -16.88
CA THR A 413 -44.23 -1.99 -16.98
C THR A 413 -43.26 -2.33 -18.12
N ALA A 414 -43.48 -1.77 -19.31
CA ALA A 414 -42.57 -1.92 -20.44
C ALA A 414 -41.17 -1.35 -20.11
N LEU A 415 -41.09 -0.17 -19.50
CA LEU A 415 -39.82 0.48 -19.13
C LEU A 415 -38.99 -0.40 -18.18
N GLN A 416 -39.58 -0.86 -17.07
CA GLN A 416 -38.90 -1.73 -16.11
C GLN A 416 -38.51 -3.08 -16.72
N ARG A 417 -39.38 -3.66 -17.58
CA ARG A 417 -39.09 -4.92 -18.28
C ARG A 417 -37.86 -4.80 -19.18
N ILE A 418 -37.77 -3.73 -19.97
CA ILE A 418 -36.65 -3.48 -20.89
C ILE A 418 -35.35 -3.27 -20.10
N MET A 419 -35.35 -2.39 -19.09
CA MET A 419 -34.17 -2.14 -18.26
C MET A 419 -33.68 -3.41 -17.55
N ARG A 420 -34.60 -4.23 -17.04
CA ARG A 420 -34.27 -5.49 -16.36
C ARG A 420 -33.63 -6.49 -17.31
N ALA A 421 -34.19 -6.67 -18.51
CA ALA A 421 -33.65 -7.58 -19.51
C ALA A 421 -32.24 -7.15 -19.97
N ALA A 422 -32.04 -5.85 -20.19
CA ALA A 422 -30.74 -5.27 -20.53
C ALA A 422 -29.68 -5.52 -19.44
N ALA A 423 -30.00 -5.22 -18.18
CA ALA A 423 -29.08 -5.40 -17.06
C ALA A 423 -28.78 -6.89 -16.79
N GLN A 424 -29.77 -7.78 -16.91
CA GLN A 424 -29.55 -9.22 -16.79
C GLN A 424 -28.61 -9.77 -17.86
N ALA A 425 -28.75 -9.30 -19.12
CA ALA A 425 -27.88 -9.72 -20.20
C ALA A 425 -26.43 -9.27 -20.00
N VAL A 426 -26.22 -8.02 -19.55
CA VAL A 426 -24.87 -7.51 -19.21
C VAL A 426 -24.26 -8.29 -18.06
N LEU A 427 -25.03 -8.55 -16.99
CA LEU A 427 -24.55 -9.30 -15.84
C LEU A 427 -24.15 -10.74 -16.20
N ALA A 428 -24.91 -11.40 -17.09
CA ALA A 428 -24.60 -12.74 -17.55
C ALA A 428 -23.33 -12.80 -18.43
N ALA A 429 -22.99 -11.69 -19.10
CA ALA A 429 -21.84 -11.60 -19.99
C ALA A 429 -20.50 -11.30 -19.26
N GLU A 430 -20.53 -10.98 -17.97
CA GLU A 430 -19.36 -10.60 -17.17
C GLU A 430 -18.13 -11.50 -17.41
N PRO A 431 -18.21 -12.85 -17.32
CA PRO A 431 -17.03 -13.68 -17.42
C PRO A 431 -16.34 -13.58 -18.78
N ASP A 432 -17.10 -13.41 -19.86
CA ASP A 432 -16.56 -13.24 -21.20
C ASP A 432 -15.98 -11.85 -21.41
N LEU A 433 -16.64 -10.81 -20.90
CA LEU A 433 -16.13 -9.43 -20.96
C LEU A 433 -14.79 -9.29 -20.22
N THR A 434 -14.70 -9.82 -19.00
CA THR A 434 -13.47 -9.86 -18.19
C THR A 434 -12.36 -10.64 -18.89
N ARG A 435 -12.70 -11.81 -19.46
CA ARG A 435 -11.75 -12.64 -20.21
C ARG A 435 -11.21 -11.93 -21.45
N TRP A 436 -12.08 -11.30 -22.24
CA TRP A 436 -11.65 -10.54 -23.41
C TRP A 436 -10.78 -9.34 -23.03
N ASP A 437 -11.16 -8.62 -21.97
CA ASP A 437 -10.40 -7.46 -21.50
C ASP A 437 -9.05 -7.85 -20.91
N THR A 438 -8.93 -9.01 -20.27
CA THR A 438 -7.62 -9.54 -19.83
C THR A 438 -6.66 -9.74 -21.00
N ILE A 439 -7.17 -10.02 -22.21
CA ILE A 439 -6.35 -10.21 -23.41
C ILE A 439 -5.94 -8.86 -24.02
N VAL A 440 -6.80 -7.85 -23.97
CA VAL A 440 -6.64 -6.59 -24.74
C VAL A 440 -6.50 -5.34 -23.87
N GLY A 441 -6.56 -5.46 -22.56
CA GLY A 441 -6.67 -4.38 -21.58
C GLY A 441 -6.13 -4.82 -20.22
N ASP A 442 -6.74 -4.32 -19.15
CA ASP A 442 -6.38 -4.60 -17.75
C ASP A 442 -7.28 -5.64 -17.06
N GLY A 443 -8.32 -6.11 -17.73
CA GLY A 443 -9.13 -7.24 -17.28
C GLY A 443 -10.21 -6.89 -16.26
N ASP A 444 -10.65 -5.62 -16.20
CA ASP A 444 -11.65 -5.13 -15.25
C ASP A 444 -13.00 -4.74 -15.89
N CYS A 445 -13.09 -4.74 -17.22
CA CYS A 445 -14.27 -4.26 -17.94
C CYS A 445 -15.55 -5.05 -17.61
N GLY A 446 -15.44 -6.38 -17.52
CA GLY A 446 -16.60 -7.23 -17.19
C GLY A 446 -17.09 -6.98 -15.77
N GLU A 447 -16.18 -6.99 -14.79
CA GLU A 447 -16.51 -6.68 -13.39
C GLU A 447 -17.16 -5.30 -13.25
N THR A 448 -16.62 -4.30 -13.95
CA THR A 448 -17.17 -2.94 -14.01
C THR A 448 -18.60 -2.93 -14.53
N CYS A 449 -18.86 -3.59 -15.66
CA CYS A 449 -20.21 -3.68 -16.23
C CYS A 449 -21.18 -4.45 -15.31
N ALA A 450 -20.70 -5.51 -14.65
CA ALA A 450 -21.49 -6.31 -13.73
C ALA A 450 -21.91 -5.53 -12.47
N ASN A 451 -21.04 -4.66 -11.96
CA ASN A 451 -21.36 -3.80 -10.82
C ASN A 451 -22.49 -2.83 -11.18
N GLY A 452 -22.40 -2.16 -12.33
CA GLY A 452 -23.48 -1.33 -12.86
C GLY A 452 -24.79 -2.09 -13.05
N ALA A 453 -24.74 -3.27 -13.68
CA ALA A 453 -25.92 -4.10 -13.91
C ALA A 453 -26.60 -4.54 -12.60
N LYS A 454 -25.83 -4.98 -11.59
CA LYS A 454 -26.35 -5.33 -10.27
C LYS A 454 -27.01 -4.14 -9.59
N ALA A 455 -26.40 -2.96 -9.69
CA ALA A 455 -26.93 -1.73 -9.11
C ALA A 455 -28.26 -1.32 -9.76
N VAL A 456 -28.37 -1.43 -11.09
CA VAL A 456 -29.62 -1.19 -11.83
C VAL A 456 -30.71 -2.17 -11.40
N LEU A 457 -30.40 -3.47 -11.32
CA LEU A 457 -31.36 -4.49 -10.89
C LEU A 457 -31.86 -4.24 -9.47
N ALA A 458 -30.96 -3.93 -8.53
CA ALA A 458 -31.33 -3.58 -7.16
C ALA A 458 -32.22 -2.32 -7.10
N SER A 459 -31.93 -1.31 -7.93
CA SER A 459 -32.73 -0.08 -8.00
C SER A 459 -34.11 -0.32 -8.60
N LEU A 460 -34.22 -1.20 -9.61
CA LEU A 460 -35.51 -1.64 -10.17
C LEU A 460 -36.34 -2.38 -9.13
N ASP A 461 -35.73 -3.26 -8.35
CA ASP A 461 -36.40 -3.96 -7.22
C ASP A 461 -36.86 -2.97 -6.14
N ALA A 462 -36.14 -1.85 -5.97
CA ALA A 462 -36.51 -0.75 -5.08
C ALA A 462 -37.53 0.26 -5.68
N GLY A 463 -38.04 0.01 -6.89
CA GLY A 463 -39.11 0.82 -7.50
C GLY A 463 -38.65 1.89 -8.50
N LEU A 464 -37.40 1.87 -8.96
CA LEU A 464 -36.94 2.74 -10.05
C LEU A 464 -37.87 2.59 -11.28
N GLY A 465 -38.40 3.70 -11.77
CA GLY A 465 -39.29 3.75 -12.94
C GLY A 465 -40.73 3.29 -12.70
N ALA A 466 -41.14 3.00 -11.46
CA ALA A 466 -42.50 2.57 -11.13
C ALA A 466 -43.57 3.63 -11.42
N ASP A 467 -43.19 4.91 -11.47
CA ASP A 467 -44.07 6.02 -11.80
C ASP A 467 -44.07 6.35 -13.31
N GLY A 468 -43.18 5.73 -14.09
CA GLY A 468 -43.03 5.96 -15.52
C GLY A 468 -42.42 7.32 -15.90
N ASP A 469 -41.79 8.05 -14.97
CA ASP A 469 -41.09 9.30 -15.30
C ASP A 469 -39.73 9.01 -15.96
N LEU A 470 -39.67 9.15 -17.28
CA LEU A 470 -38.48 8.85 -18.06
C LEU A 470 -37.30 9.78 -17.73
N VAL A 471 -37.56 11.06 -17.45
CA VAL A 471 -36.51 12.03 -17.10
C VAL A 471 -35.90 11.68 -15.74
N GLY A 472 -36.75 11.37 -14.76
CA GLY A 472 -36.33 10.91 -13.44
C GLY A 472 -35.52 9.62 -13.49
N VAL A 473 -35.96 8.65 -14.29
CA VAL A 473 -35.25 7.37 -14.47
C VAL A 473 -33.88 7.56 -15.11
N LEU A 474 -33.78 8.30 -16.23
CA LEU A 474 -32.49 8.51 -16.90
C LEU A 474 -31.48 9.22 -15.99
N ARG A 475 -31.92 10.20 -15.21
CA ARG A 475 -31.07 10.88 -14.22
C ARG A 475 -30.58 9.91 -13.13
N ALA A 476 -31.49 9.11 -12.57
CA ALA A 476 -31.12 8.11 -11.57
C ALA A 476 -30.17 7.07 -12.13
N LEU A 477 -30.34 6.67 -13.40
CA LEU A 477 -29.40 5.78 -14.09
C LEU A 477 -28.04 6.45 -14.30
N THR A 478 -27.98 7.74 -14.64
CA THR A 478 -26.70 8.47 -14.71
C THR A 478 -25.95 8.40 -13.39
N GLU A 479 -26.59 8.79 -12.28
CA GLU A 479 -25.98 8.77 -10.94
C GLU A 479 -25.52 7.35 -10.57
N LEU A 480 -26.38 6.36 -10.80
CA LEU A 480 -26.09 4.96 -10.48
C LEU A 480 -24.92 4.40 -11.27
N ILE A 481 -24.87 4.66 -12.58
CA ILE A 481 -23.77 4.19 -13.44
C ILE A 481 -22.48 4.93 -13.10
N ASP A 482 -22.53 6.23 -12.79
CA ASP A 482 -21.34 7.00 -12.37
C ASP A 482 -20.75 6.48 -11.06
N ASP A 483 -21.61 6.10 -10.11
CA ASP A 483 -21.20 5.57 -8.80
C ASP A 483 -20.67 4.13 -8.86
N THR A 484 -21.08 3.33 -9.85
CA THR A 484 -20.87 1.87 -9.84
C THR A 484 -20.06 1.31 -11.02
N CYS A 485 -20.00 2.04 -12.14
CA CYS A 485 -19.11 1.74 -13.25
C CYS A 485 -17.90 2.67 -13.19
N GLY A 486 -16.76 2.16 -12.74
CA GLY A 486 -15.51 2.92 -12.73
C GLY A 486 -14.90 3.15 -14.12
N GLY A 487 -13.83 3.94 -14.16
CA GLY A 487 -12.96 4.09 -15.32
C GLY A 487 -13.59 4.80 -16.52
N THR A 488 -12.95 4.64 -17.68
CA THR A 488 -13.33 5.35 -18.92
C THR A 488 -14.71 4.93 -19.43
N LEU A 489 -15.08 3.64 -19.25
CA LEU A 489 -16.35 3.11 -19.74
C LEU A 489 -17.54 3.69 -18.95
N GLY A 490 -17.42 3.77 -17.62
CA GLY A 490 -18.40 4.44 -16.77
C GLY A 490 -18.61 5.90 -17.18
N ALA A 491 -17.51 6.66 -17.32
CA ALA A 491 -17.58 8.05 -17.76
C ALA A 491 -18.26 8.23 -19.13
N ILE A 492 -17.99 7.34 -20.09
CA ILE A 492 -18.66 7.36 -21.41
C ILE A 492 -20.17 7.16 -21.27
N PHE A 493 -20.60 6.16 -20.50
CA PHE A 493 -22.02 5.91 -20.27
C PHE A 493 -22.69 7.03 -19.47
N SER A 494 -22.06 7.55 -18.42
CA SER A 494 -22.58 8.66 -17.62
C SER A 494 -22.76 9.92 -18.47
N ILE A 495 -21.78 10.29 -19.29
CA ILE A 495 -21.88 11.47 -20.17
C ILE A 495 -22.98 11.27 -21.21
N PHE A 496 -23.07 10.09 -21.83
CA PHE A 496 -24.14 9.79 -22.79
C PHE A 496 -25.52 9.85 -22.14
N LEU A 497 -25.71 9.22 -20.98
CA LEU A 497 -26.98 9.24 -20.25
C LEU A 497 -27.34 10.65 -19.76
N ALA A 498 -26.38 11.44 -19.30
CA ALA A 498 -26.61 12.83 -18.88
C ALA A 498 -27.05 13.69 -20.07
N ALA A 499 -26.37 13.56 -21.22
CA ALA A 499 -26.74 14.26 -22.45
C ALA A 499 -28.11 13.81 -22.97
N LEU A 500 -28.39 12.50 -22.96
CA LEU A 500 -29.70 11.96 -23.30
C LEU A 500 -30.81 12.48 -22.38
N THR A 501 -30.54 12.55 -21.06
CA THR A 501 -31.46 13.12 -20.08
C THR A 501 -31.77 14.59 -20.39
N ALA A 502 -30.75 15.38 -20.76
CA ALA A 502 -30.93 16.79 -21.12
C ALA A 502 -31.82 16.96 -22.35
N GLU A 503 -31.61 16.14 -23.39
CA GLU A 503 -32.42 16.18 -24.63
C GLU A 503 -33.85 15.68 -24.40
N VAL A 504 -34.03 14.59 -23.65
CA VAL A 504 -35.36 14.07 -23.27
C VAL A 504 -36.12 15.12 -22.43
N ARG A 505 -35.45 15.78 -21.49
CA ARG A 505 -36.03 16.85 -20.67
C ARG A 505 -36.42 18.06 -21.51
N LYS A 506 -35.61 18.42 -22.51
CA LYS A 506 -35.93 19.50 -23.45
C LYS A 506 -37.20 19.18 -24.22
N VAL A 507 -37.33 17.99 -24.80
CA VAL A 507 -38.56 17.56 -25.49
C VAL A 507 -39.75 17.51 -24.53
N ALA A 508 -39.57 17.03 -23.30
CA ALA A 508 -40.62 17.01 -22.28
C ALA A 508 -41.12 18.42 -21.92
N SER A 509 -40.26 19.44 -22.01
CA SER A 509 -40.63 20.84 -21.75
C SER A 509 -41.43 21.48 -22.88
N GLU A 510 -41.33 20.94 -24.11
CA GLU A 510 -42.03 21.43 -25.30
C GLU A 510 -43.44 20.82 -25.43
N GLY A 511 -43.69 19.62 -24.89
CA GLY A 511 -45.03 19.02 -24.83
C GLY A 511 -45.10 17.68 -24.06
N PRO A 512 -46.06 17.49 -23.13
CA PRO A 512 -46.16 16.28 -22.29
C PRO A 512 -46.80 15.06 -22.97
N GLN A 513 -47.17 15.17 -24.26
CA GLN A 513 -47.87 14.11 -25.03
C GLN A 513 -47.00 13.55 -26.18
N THR A 514 -45.68 13.75 -26.10
CA THR A 514 -44.75 13.24 -27.12
C THR A 514 -44.72 11.70 -27.11
N ALA A 515 -44.93 11.08 -28.27
CA ALA A 515 -44.77 9.65 -28.43
C ALA A 515 -43.28 9.26 -28.26
N VAL A 516 -43.02 8.27 -27.41
CA VAL A 516 -41.66 7.73 -27.17
C VAL A 516 -41.49 6.50 -28.04
N ASP A 517 -41.15 6.73 -29.32
CA ASP A 517 -40.93 5.70 -30.35
C ASP A 517 -39.49 5.74 -30.90
N LEU A 518 -39.19 4.95 -31.94
CA LEU A 518 -37.85 4.92 -32.54
C LEU A 518 -37.40 6.30 -33.06
N PRO A 519 -38.22 7.07 -33.81
CA PRO A 519 -37.88 8.44 -34.18
C PRO A 519 -37.53 9.35 -32.99
N PHE A 520 -38.28 9.28 -31.89
CA PHE A 520 -37.97 10.02 -30.66
C PHE A 520 -36.56 9.67 -30.16
N TRP A 521 -36.27 8.38 -30.00
CA TRP A 521 -34.96 7.92 -29.53
C TRP A 521 -33.83 8.25 -30.51
N GLY A 522 -34.09 8.16 -31.82
CA GLY A 522 -33.15 8.55 -32.87
C GLY A 522 -32.75 10.01 -32.76
N ALA A 523 -33.71 10.92 -32.55
CA ALA A 523 -33.43 12.34 -32.39
C ALA A 523 -32.66 12.64 -31.08
N THR A 524 -33.15 12.17 -29.94
CA THR A 524 -32.54 12.48 -28.64
C THR A 524 -31.18 11.81 -28.46
N ALA A 525 -31.02 10.56 -28.89
CA ALA A 525 -29.75 9.84 -28.79
C ALA A 525 -28.70 10.38 -29.78
N SER A 526 -29.10 10.87 -30.96
CA SER A 526 -28.17 11.52 -31.90
C SER A 526 -27.59 12.81 -31.31
N ALA A 527 -28.40 13.64 -30.65
CA ALA A 527 -27.89 14.82 -29.97
C ALA A 527 -27.01 14.45 -28.75
N ALA A 528 -27.37 13.40 -28.02
CA ALA A 528 -26.57 12.89 -26.91
C ALA A 528 -25.20 12.34 -27.35
N ILE A 529 -25.14 11.59 -28.47
CA ILE A 529 -23.88 11.04 -28.96
C ILE A 529 -22.95 12.14 -29.49
N GLU A 530 -23.47 13.22 -30.07
CA GLU A 530 -22.66 14.37 -30.46
C GLU A 530 -22.08 15.10 -29.26
N THR A 531 -22.83 15.21 -28.16
CA THR A 531 -22.31 15.73 -26.88
C THR A 531 -21.18 14.84 -26.36
N LEU A 532 -21.37 13.52 -26.31
CA LEU A 532 -20.33 12.59 -25.89
C LEU A 532 -19.07 12.71 -26.78
N LYS A 533 -19.23 12.83 -28.10
CA LYS A 533 -18.13 12.97 -29.07
C LYS A 533 -17.28 14.23 -28.84
N GLN A 534 -17.74 15.22 -28.07
CA GLN A 534 -16.96 16.37 -27.65
C GLN A 534 -16.05 16.06 -26.45
N SER A 535 -16.45 15.10 -25.61
CA SER A 535 -15.71 14.65 -24.42
C SER A 535 -14.75 13.50 -24.71
N THR A 536 -14.82 12.87 -25.89
CA THR A 536 -13.90 11.79 -26.30
C THR A 536 -13.54 11.84 -27.78
N ALA A 537 -12.30 11.46 -28.12
CA ALA A 537 -11.85 11.29 -29.50
C ALA A 537 -12.31 9.95 -30.13
N ALA A 538 -12.98 9.08 -29.38
CA ALA A 538 -13.41 7.76 -29.86
C ALA A 538 -14.50 7.85 -30.94
N ARG A 539 -14.31 7.10 -32.03
CA ARG A 539 -15.18 7.05 -33.22
C ARG A 539 -15.27 5.61 -33.70
N VAL A 540 -16.21 5.33 -34.60
CA VAL A 540 -16.25 4.05 -35.33
C VAL A 540 -14.90 3.84 -36.04
N GLY A 541 -14.38 2.63 -35.96
CA GLY A 541 -13.06 2.24 -36.44
C GLY A 541 -11.92 2.42 -35.43
N HIS A 542 -12.20 2.82 -34.17
CA HIS A 542 -11.17 3.04 -33.15
C HIS A 542 -10.99 1.85 -32.20
N ARG A 543 -11.88 0.85 -32.27
CA ARG A 543 -11.92 -0.34 -31.42
C ARG A 543 -12.19 0.03 -29.95
N THR A 544 -13.39 0.54 -29.72
CA THR A 544 -13.90 1.03 -28.45
C THR A 544 -15.41 0.78 -28.38
N VAL A 545 -16.01 1.06 -27.22
CA VAL A 545 -17.48 1.08 -27.05
C VAL A 545 -18.22 1.88 -28.12
N MET A 546 -17.59 2.93 -28.68
CA MET A 546 -18.19 3.77 -29.72
C MET A 546 -18.44 3.02 -31.03
N ASP A 547 -17.75 1.90 -31.28
CA ASP A 547 -17.96 1.06 -32.46
C ASP A 547 -19.30 0.31 -32.41
N ALA A 548 -19.87 0.09 -31.23
CA ALA A 548 -21.23 -0.43 -31.06
C ALA A 548 -22.24 0.70 -30.80
N LEU A 549 -21.88 1.68 -29.97
CA LEU A 549 -22.80 2.74 -29.55
C LEU A 549 -23.17 3.70 -30.67
N ILE A 550 -22.24 4.10 -31.55
CA ILE A 550 -22.57 4.98 -32.68
C ILE A 550 -23.51 4.27 -33.67
N PRO A 551 -23.24 3.04 -34.15
CA PRO A 551 -24.18 2.33 -35.02
C PRO A 551 -25.54 2.06 -34.39
N PHE A 552 -25.59 1.80 -33.07
CA PHE A 552 -26.85 1.72 -32.33
C PHE A 552 -27.65 3.02 -32.43
N VAL A 553 -27.02 4.17 -32.16
CA VAL A 553 -27.68 5.49 -32.22
C VAL A 553 -28.11 5.86 -33.63
N ASP A 554 -27.24 5.67 -34.63
CA ASP A 554 -27.55 5.99 -36.02
C ASP A 554 -28.73 5.15 -36.56
N ALA A 555 -28.83 3.89 -36.12
CA ALA A 555 -29.92 2.99 -36.51
C ALA A 555 -31.26 3.37 -35.87
N LEU A 556 -31.30 3.93 -34.65
CA LEU A 556 -32.55 4.35 -34.00
C LEU A 556 -33.36 5.34 -34.86
N GLY A 557 -32.70 6.22 -35.63
CA GLY A 557 -33.36 7.22 -36.48
C GLY A 557 -33.77 6.71 -37.88
N THR A 558 -33.33 5.53 -38.29
CA THR A 558 -33.47 5.04 -39.68
C THR A 558 -34.09 3.66 -39.81
N ALA A 559 -34.03 2.84 -38.75
CA ALA A 559 -34.55 1.48 -38.73
C ALA A 559 -36.08 1.42 -38.65
N SER A 560 -36.66 0.35 -39.20
CA SER A 560 -38.09 0.07 -39.13
C SER A 560 -38.48 -0.75 -37.90
N SER A 561 -37.51 -1.34 -37.20
CA SER A 561 -37.72 -2.14 -35.99
C SER A 561 -36.52 -2.10 -35.05
N PHE A 562 -36.73 -2.37 -33.76
CA PHE A 562 -35.62 -2.46 -32.80
C PHE A 562 -34.67 -3.63 -33.10
N ALA A 563 -35.15 -4.69 -33.75
CA ALA A 563 -34.30 -5.81 -34.19
C ALA A 563 -33.23 -5.37 -35.21
N GLU A 564 -33.56 -4.42 -36.10
CA GLU A 564 -32.58 -3.83 -37.03
C GLU A 564 -31.55 -2.94 -36.30
N VAL A 565 -31.99 -2.21 -35.27
CA VAL A 565 -31.10 -1.44 -34.39
C VAL A 565 -30.12 -2.36 -33.65
N ALA A 566 -30.63 -3.45 -33.06
CA ALA A 566 -29.82 -4.44 -32.38
C ALA A 566 -28.81 -5.12 -33.32
N LYS A 567 -29.22 -5.38 -34.57
CA LYS A 567 -28.34 -5.91 -35.61
C LYS A 567 -27.19 -4.94 -35.93
N ALA A 568 -27.47 -3.65 -36.13
CA ALA A 568 -26.44 -2.65 -36.42
C ALA A 568 -25.44 -2.51 -35.25
N CYS A 569 -25.95 -2.48 -34.01
CA CYS A 569 -25.12 -2.49 -32.80
C CYS A 569 -24.20 -3.73 -32.76
N LYS A 570 -24.76 -4.91 -33.02
CA LYS A 570 -24.05 -6.18 -33.03
C LYS A 570 -22.95 -6.22 -34.09
N GLU A 571 -23.25 -5.81 -35.32
CA GLU A 571 -22.28 -5.75 -36.41
C GLU A 571 -21.11 -4.80 -36.09
N GLY A 572 -21.40 -3.66 -35.46
CA GLY A 572 -20.40 -2.73 -34.97
C GLY A 572 -19.50 -3.34 -33.89
N GLY A 573 -20.10 -3.90 -32.85
CA GLY A 573 -19.37 -4.51 -31.73
C GLY A 573 -18.56 -5.75 -32.12
N GLU A 574 -19.13 -6.70 -32.85
CA GLU A 574 -18.39 -7.88 -33.33
C GLU A 574 -17.31 -7.50 -34.36
N GLY A 575 -17.55 -6.44 -35.14
CA GLY A 575 -16.60 -5.92 -36.13
C GLY A 575 -15.29 -5.44 -35.53
N THR A 576 -15.28 -5.06 -34.25
CA THR A 576 -14.09 -4.59 -33.54
C THR A 576 -12.96 -5.62 -33.44
N ALA A 577 -13.26 -6.91 -33.55
CA ALA A 577 -12.26 -7.99 -33.58
C ALA A 577 -11.31 -7.87 -34.80
N LYS A 578 -11.74 -7.17 -35.86
CA LYS A 578 -10.97 -6.98 -37.10
C LYS A 578 -10.25 -5.63 -37.15
N LEU A 579 -10.36 -4.81 -36.10
CA LEU A 579 -9.80 -3.47 -36.07
C LEU A 579 -8.48 -3.46 -35.31
N THR A 580 -7.56 -2.62 -35.77
CA THR A 580 -6.41 -2.22 -34.95
C THR A 580 -6.85 -1.13 -34.00
N ALA A 581 -6.54 -1.29 -32.70
CA ALA A 581 -6.89 -0.30 -31.70
C ALA A 581 -6.19 1.04 -31.97
N LYS A 582 -6.94 2.14 -31.90
CA LYS A 582 -6.41 3.50 -32.03
C LYS A 582 -6.48 4.29 -30.72
N LEU A 583 -7.31 3.84 -29.78
CA LEU A 583 -7.51 4.45 -28.48
C LEU A 583 -7.66 3.38 -27.40
N GLY A 584 -7.52 3.77 -26.13
CA GLY A 584 -7.63 2.88 -24.99
C GLY A 584 -6.40 1.99 -24.79
N ARG A 585 -6.46 1.15 -23.74
CA ARG A 585 -5.36 0.26 -23.34
C ARG A 585 -5.01 -0.79 -24.40
N ALA A 586 -5.96 -1.13 -25.27
CA ALA A 586 -5.78 -2.02 -26.40
C ALA A 586 -4.75 -1.52 -27.44
N THR A 587 -4.35 -0.25 -27.41
CA THR A 587 -3.26 0.28 -28.25
C THR A 587 -1.87 -0.21 -27.83
N TYR A 588 -1.70 -0.69 -26.59
CA TYR A 588 -0.42 -1.15 -26.07
C TYR A 588 -0.17 -2.66 -26.30
N VAL A 589 -1.20 -3.41 -26.66
CA VAL A 589 -1.13 -4.87 -26.86
C VAL A 589 -0.75 -5.15 -28.31
N GLY A 590 0.26 -6.00 -28.53
CA GLY A 590 0.67 -6.42 -29.86
C GLY A 590 -0.43 -7.19 -30.60
N ASP A 591 -0.65 -6.88 -31.88
CA ASP A 591 -1.63 -7.55 -32.73
C ASP A 591 -1.07 -8.87 -33.28
N ASN A 592 -1.51 -9.99 -32.70
CA ASN A 592 -1.16 -11.33 -33.15
C ASN A 592 -2.15 -11.89 -34.20
N GLY A 593 -3.05 -11.07 -34.73
CA GLY A 593 -4.01 -11.43 -35.78
C GLY A 593 -5.25 -12.21 -35.32
N ASN A 594 -5.44 -12.38 -34.01
CA ASN A 594 -6.60 -13.10 -33.44
C ASN A 594 -7.05 -12.46 -32.10
N LEU A 595 -7.37 -11.17 -32.13
CA LEU A 595 -7.84 -10.46 -30.95
C LEU A 595 -9.36 -10.65 -30.77
N PRO A 596 -9.86 -10.75 -29.51
CA PRO A 596 -11.29 -10.75 -29.27
C PRO A 596 -11.93 -9.40 -29.66
N PRO A 597 -13.27 -9.35 -29.81
CA PRO A 597 -13.97 -8.08 -29.93
C PRO A 597 -13.72 -7.21 -28.68
N ASP A 598 -13.84 -5.89 -28.86
CA ASP A 598 -13.69 -4.91 -27.80
C ASP A 598 -14.72 -5.18 -26.69
N PRO A 599 -14.28 -5.41 -25.43
CA PRO A 599 -15.18 -5.69 -24.32
C PRO A 599 -16.20 -4.57 -24.08
N GLY A 600 -15.78 -3.30 -24.22
CA GLY A 600 -16.66 -2.14 -24.09
C GLY A 600 -17.75 -2.12 -25.16
N ALA A 601 -17.41 -2.41 -26.42
CA ALA A 601 -18.40 -2.50 -27.49
C ALA A 601 -19.36 -3.67 -27.28
N MET A 602 -18.83 -4.82 -26.84
CA MET A 602 -19.65 -6.01 -26.59
C MET A 602 -20.61 -5.81 -25.41
N SER A 603 -20.28 -5.00 -24.40
CA SER A 603 -21.22 -4.68 -23.32
C SER A 603 -22.49 -3.98 -23.85
N VAL A 604 -22.36 -3.09 -24.83
CA VAL A 604 -23.51 -2.44 -25.50
C VAL A 604 -24.26 -3.44 -26.39
N VAL A 605 -23.55 -4.35 -27.06
CA VAL A 605 -24.18 -5.41 -27.87
C VAL A 605 -25.06 -6.33 -27.01
N VAL A 606 -24.53 -6.84 -25.89
CA VAL A 606 -25.30 -7.74 -25.01
C VAL A 606 -26.45 -7.00 -24.33
N MET A 607 -26.25 -5.74 -23.92
CA MET A 607 -27.32 -4.88 -23.40
C MET A 607 -28.46 -4.74 -24.40
N THR A 608 -28.13 -4.41 -25.65
CA THR A 608 -29.10 -4.22 -26.73
C THR A 608 -29.79 -5.53 -27.12
N ALA A 609 -29.07 -6.65 -27.11
CA ALA A 609 -29.65 -7.97 -27.33
C ALA A 609 -30.70 -8.32 -26.25
N GLY A 610 -30.40 -8.08 -24.98
CA GLY A 610 -31.36 -8.27 -23.89
C GLY A 610 -32.61 -7.39 -24.04
N MET A 611 -32.45 -6.13 -24.48
CA MET A 611 -33.60 -5.27 -24.78
C MET A 611 -34.47 -5.83 -25.92
N ALA A 612 -33.86 -6.35 -26.98
CA ALA A 612 -34.56 -6.86 -28.16
C ALA A 612 -35.39 -8.13 -27.89
N GLU A 613 -35.11 -8.87 -26.83
CA GLU A 613 -35.92 -10.04 -26.45
C GLU A 613 -37.30 -9.65 -25.90
N VAL A 614 -37.49 -8.40 -25.48
CA VAL A 614 -38.69 -7.93 -24.77
C VAL A 614 -39.35 -6.69 -25.39
N ILE A 615 -38.84 -6.20 -26.53
CA ILE A 615 -39.40 -5.15 -27.39
C ILE A 615 -39.95 -5.83 -28.64
#